data_AF-A0A963ERW9-F1
#
_entry.id   AF-A0A963ERW9-F1
#
_cell.length_a   1.000
_cell.length_b   1.000
_cell.length_c   1.000
_cell.angle_alpha   90.00
_cell.angle_beta   90.00
_cell.angle_gamma   90.00
#
_symmetry.space_group_name_H-M   'P 1'
#
loop_
_entity.id
_entity.type
_entity.pdbx_description
1 polymer ?
#
loop_
_entity_poly.entity_id
_entity_poly.type
_entity_poly.pdbx_seq_one_letter_code
_entity_poly.pdbx_strand_id
1 'polypeptide(L)'
;GLLAGPLAYHFLAGVPNPAPSPLPWWQAVAGGLLVGIGVRLGSGCTSGHGVCGIGRLSPRSLVATLTFMATGIITVYVIRHVLGEYLP
;
A
#
# COMPACT_ATOMS: atom_id res chain seq x y z
N GLY A 1 17.52 1.31 0.80
CA GLY A 1 16.61 2.35 1.31
C GLY A 1 15.36 1.76 1.94
N LEU A 2 14.47 1.15 1.15
CA LEU A 2 13.13 0.75 1.61
C LEU A 2 13.08 -0.24 2.79
N LEU A 3 13.99 -1.22 2.85
CA LEU A 3 14.10 -2.14 3.99
C LEU A 3 15.11 -1.64 5.04
N ALA A 4 16.27 -1.20 4.59
CA ALA A 4 17.35 -0.78 5.48
C ALA A 4 17.04 0.51 6.27
N GLY A 5 16.23 1.42 5.71
CA GLY A 5 15.88 2.71 6.31
C GLY A 5 15.01 2.57 7.55
N PRO A 6 13.84 1.92 7.48
CA PRO A 6 13.02 1.62 8.65
C PRO A 6 13.80 0.81 9.68
N LEU A 7 14.59 -0.17 9.23
CA LEU A 7 15.41 -0.99 10.12
C LEU A 7 16.43 -0.14 10.89
N ALA A 8 17.20 0.70 10.19
CA ALA A 8 18.14 1.62 10.82
C ALA A 8 17.44 2.63 11.74
N TYR A 9 16.26 3.12 11.36
CA TYR A 9 15.46 4.02 12.22
C TYR A 9 15.09 3.35 13.53
N HIS A 10 14.59 2.11 13.50
CA HIS A 10 14.26 1.36 14.71
C HIS A 10 15.49 1.09 15.60
N PHE A 11 16.62 0.75 14.99
CA PHE A 11 17.88 0.55 15.71
C PHE A 11 18.45 1.83 16.32
N LEU A 12 18.42 2.95 15.59
CA LEU A 12 19.03 4.21 16.02
C LEU A 12 18.14 5.00 17.00
N ALA A 13 16.84 5.02 16.78
CA ALA A 13 15.90 5.78 17.60
C ALA A 13 15.40 4.99 18.84
N GLY A 14 15.82 3.73 19.00
CA GLY A 14 15.44 2.89 20.14
C GLY A 14 13.94 2.58 20.22
N VAL A 15 13.18 2.83 19.14
CA VAL A 15 11.74 2.57 19.09
C VAL A 15 11.50 1.08 18.84
N PRO A 16 10.70 0.41 19.68
CA PRO A 16 10.36 -1.00 19.51
C PRO A 16 9.81 -1.29 18.11
N ASN A 17 10.14 -2.47 17.58
CA ASN A 17 9.56 -2.93 16.32
C ASN A 17 8.04 -3.07 16.48
N PRO A 18 7.25 -2.72 15.45
CA PRO A 18 5.81 -2.93 15.47
C PRO A 18 5.47 -4.41 15.70
N ALA A 19 4.37 -4.66 16.42
CA ALA A 19 3.85 -6.02 16.55
C ALA A 19 3.52 -6.61 15.16
N PRO A 20 3.71 -7.91 14.94
CA PRO A 20 3.33 -8.56 13.70
C PRO A 20 1.84 -8.35 13.40
N SER A 21 1.49 -8.24 12.12
CA SER A 21 0.09 -8.18 11.71
C SER A 21 -0.66 -9.42 12.18
N PRO A 22 -1.89 -9.30 12.74
CA PRO A 22 -2.68 -10.44 13.14
C PRO A 22 -3.20 -11.26 11.95
N LEU A 23 -3.08 -10.74 10.72
CA LEU A 23 -3.51 -11.43 9.51
C LEU A 23 -2.55 -12.58 9.16
N PRO A 24 -3.08 -13.72 8.68
CA PRO A 24 -2.26 -14.85 8.29
C PRO A 24 -1.39 -14.52 7.07
N TRP A 25 -0.18 -15.05 7.03
CA TRP A 25 0.85 -14.75 6.03
C TRP A 25 0.38 -14.92 4.57
N TRP A 26 -0.53 -15.87 4.31
CA TRP A 26 -1.05 -16.13 2.97
C TRP A 26 -1.83 -14.94 2.40
N GLN A 27 -2.49 -14.14 3.24
CA GLN A 27 -3.20 -12.94 2.81
C GLN A 27 -2.22 -11.86 2.34
N ALA A 28 -1.08 -11.72 3.01
CA ALA A 28 -0.02 -10.82 2.57
C ALA A 28 0.57 -11.26 1.23
N VAL A 29 0.77 -12.57 1.03
CA VAL A 29 1.25 -13.12 -0.25
C VAL A 29 0.23 -12.91 -1.37
N ALA A 30 -1.04 -13.25 -1.13
CA ALA A 30 -2.11 -13.08 -2.11
C ALA A 30 -2.31 -11.59 -2.46
N GLY A 31 -2.36 -10.71 -1.45
CA GLY A 31 -2.45 -9.27 -1.66
C GLY A 31 -1.25 -8.71 -2.43
N GLY A 32 -0.03 -9.14 -2.08
CA GLY A 32 1.19 -8.74 -2.78
C GLY A 32 1.20 -9.15 -4.26
N LEU A 33 0.74 -10.36 -4.58
CA LEU A 33 0.61 -10.83 -5.96
C LEU A 33 -0.43 -10.03 -6.75
N LEU A 34 -1.61 -9.79 -6.16
CA LEU A 34 -2.67 -8.98 -6.78
C LEU A 34 -2.18 -7.55 -7.07
N VAL A 35 -1.50 -6.93 -6.10
CA VAL A 35 -0.89 -5.60 -6.28
C VAL A 35 0.18 -5.64 -7.36
N GLY A 36 1.05 -6.65 -7.38
CA GLY A 36 2.09 -6.80 -8.40
C GLY A 36 1.52 -6.89 -9.82
N ILE A 37 0.44 -7.65 -10.01
CA ILE A 37 -0.29 -7.73 -11.28
C ILE A 37 -0.88 -6.37 -11.64
N GLY A 38 -1.53 -5.69 -10.69
CA GLY A 38 -2.09 -4.36 -10.88
C GLY A 38 -1.05 -3.31 -11.29
N VAL A 39 0.13 -3.32 -10.67
CA VAL A 39 1.26 -2.43 -11.02
C VAL A 39 1.73 -2.64 -12.46
N ARG A 40 1.78 -3.91 -12.91
CA ARG A 40 2.15 -4.25 -14.29
C ARG A 40 1.14 -3.70 -15.29
N LEU A 41 -0.16 -3.88 -15.01
CA LEU A 41 -1.26 -3.38 -15.85
C LEU A 41 -1.32 -1.85 -15.85
N GLY A 42 -1.04 -1.21 -14.70
CA GLY A 42 -1.01 0.23 -14.52
C GLY A 42 0.23 0.93 -15.09
N SER A 43 1.18 0.21 -15.69
CA SER A 43 2.46 0.73 -16.21
C SER A 43 3.32 1.46 -15.16
N GLY A 44 3.11 1.17 -13.87
CA GLY A 44 3.77 1.86 -12.78
C GLY A 44 3.17 1.53 -11.42
N CYS A 45 3.92 1.87 -10.35
CA CYS A 45 3.47 1.70 -8.98
C CYS A 45 2.83 2.98 -8.43
N THR A 46 2.03 2.84 -7.37
CA THR A 46 1.37 3.97 -6.71
C THR A 46 2.35 5.03 -6.23
N SER A 47 3.49 4.62 -5.66
CA SER A 47 4.53 5.57 -5.20
C SER A 47 5.26 6.26 -6.35
N GLY A 48 5.47 5.58 -7.48
CA GLY A 48 6.09 6.18 -8.68
C GLY A 48 5.19 7.21 -9.35
N HIS A 49 3.91 6.89 -9.50
CA HIS A 49 2.91 7.85 -9.99
C HIS A 49 2.70 9.02 -9.03
N GLY A 50 2.69 8.76 -7.73
CA GLY A 50 2.55 9.78 -6.69
C GLY A 50 3.77 10.69 -6.60
N VAL A 51 4.90 10.16 -6.15
CA VAL A 51 6.08 10.97 -5.80
C VAL A 51 6.72 11.61 -7.03
N CYS A 52 7.14 10.81 -8.00
CA CYS A 52 7.84 11.32 -9.18
C CYS A 52 6.87 11.90 -10.22
N GLY A 53 5.71 11.27 -10.43
CA GLY A 53 4.77 11.66 -11.47
C GLY A 53 3.99 12.94 -11.18
N ILE A 54 3.53 13.15 -9.94
CA ILE A 54 2.88 14.40 -9.54
C ILE A 54 3.92 15.52 -9.42
N GLY A 55 5.14 15.22 -8.95
CA GLY A 55 6.24 16.20 -8.93
C GLY A 55 6.62 16.75 -10.31
N ARG A 56 6.33 16.00 -11.38
CA ARG A 56 6.50 16.43 -12.78
C ARG A 56 5.23 17.08 -13.39
N LEU A 57 4.21 17.36 -12.58
CA LEU A 57 2.90 17.89 -12.98
C LEU A 57 2.22 17.07 -14.10
N SER A 58 2.38 15.74 -14.08
CA SER A 58 1.72 14.88 -15.08
C SER A 58 0.24 14.65 -14.73
N PRO A 59 -0.72 15.08 -15.57
CA PRO A 59 -2.15 14.86 -15.30
C PRO A 59 -2.54 13.38 -15.32
N ARG A 60 -1.90 12.58 -16.19
CA ARG A 60 -2.09 11.12 -16.21
C ARG A 60 -1.69 10.48 -14.88
N SER A 61 -0.62 10.98 -14.26
CA SER A 61 -0.14 10.46 -12.99
C SER A 61 -1.02 10.86 -11.81
N LEU A 62 -1.60 12.06 -11.86
CA LEU A 62 -2.59 12.50 -10.88
C LEU A 62 -3.83 11.59 -10.91
N VAL A 63 -4.38 11.34 -12.10
CA VAL A 63 -5.54 10.45 -12.26
C VAL A 63 -5.22 9.05 -11.76
N ALA A 64 -4.09 8.47 -12.15
CA ALA A 64 -3.67 7.14 -11.69
C ALA A 64 -3.56 7.07 -10.16
N THR A 65 -2.95 8.08 -9.53
CA THR A 65 -2.80 8.14 -8.07
C THR A 65 -4.15 8.26 -7.36
N LEU A 66 -5.05 9.11 -7.87
CA LEU A 66 -6.40 9.25 -7.34
C LEU A 66 -7.21 7.96 -7.45
N THR A 67 -7.12 7.25 -8.58
CA THR A 67 -7.79 5.96 -8.76
C THR A 67 -7.27 4.94 -7.75
N PHE A 68 -5.94 4.79 -7.61
CA PHE A 68 -5.37 3.84 -6.64
C PHE A 68 -5.78 4.14 -5.20
N MET A 69 -5.75 5.42 -4.80
CA MET A 69 -6.15 5.82 -3.45
C MET A 69 -7.65 5.62 -3.22
N ALA A 70 -8.50 6.01 -4.17
CA ALA A 70 -9.95 5.82 -4.08
C ALA A 70 -10.31 4.33 -3.95
N THR A 71 -9.74 3.47 -4.80
CA THR A 71 -9.96 2.02 -4.70
C THR A 71 -9.51 1.48 -3.35
N GLY A 72 -8.33 1.86 -2.86
CA GLY A 72 -7.84 1.42 -1.54
C GLY A 72 -8.75 1.85 -0.39
N ILE A 73 -9.22 3.10 -0.40
CA ILE A 73 -10.17 3.63 0.60
C ILE A 73 -11.47 2.83 0.56
N ILE A 74 -12.03 2.61 -0.63
CA ILE A 74 -13.28 1.85 -0.81
C ILE A 74 -13.09 0.41 -0.34
N THR A 75 -12.01 -0.26 -0.71
CA THR A 75 -11.73 -1.64 -0.28
C THR A 75 -11.64 -1.74 1.23
N VAL A 76 -10.90 -0.84 1.89
CA VAL A 76 -10.81 -0.83 3.37
C VAL A 76 -12.15 -0.50 4.00
N TYR A 77 -12.91 0.45 3.45
CA TYR A 77 -14.23 0.80 3.94
C TYR A 77 -15.18 -0.41 3.90
N VAL A 78 -15.25 -1.10 2.75
CA VAL A 78 -16.07 -2.30 2.57
C VAL A 78 -15.61 -3.41 3.51
N ILE A 79 -14.30 -3.69 3.59
CA ILE A 79 -13.80 -4.75 4.47
C ILE A 79 -14.08 -4.45 5.94
N ARG A 80 -13.88 -3.21 6.40
CA ARG A 80 -14.00 -2.88 7.83
C ARG A 80 -15.42 -2.59 8.30
N HIS A 81 -16.28 -2.03 7.45
CA HIS A 81 -17.62 -1.57 7.85
C HIS A 81 -18.75 -2.42 7.28
N VAL A 82 -18.55 -3.09 6.14
CA VAL A 82 -19.59 -3.92 5.51
C VAL A 82 -19.34 -5.39 5.78
N LEU A 83 -18.11 -5.85 5.59
CA LEU A 83 -17.71 -7.25 5.81
C LEU A 83 -17.19 -7.50 7.23
N GLY A 84 -16.77 -6.45 7.94
CA GLY A 84 -16.24 -6.54 9.31
C GLY A 84 -17.29 -6.97 10.33
N GLU A 85 -18.58 -6.87 10.01
CA GLU A 85 -19.65 -7.49 10.79
C GLU A 85 -19.68 -9.03 10.63
N TYR A 86 -19.05 -9.57 9.59
CA TYR A 86 -19.07 -11.01 9.24
C TYR A 86 -17.78 -11.77 9.60
N LEU A 87 -16.69 -11.09 9.98
CA LEU A 87 -15.43 -11.74 10.33
C LEU A 87 -14.92 -11.24 11.70
N PRO A 88 -14.83 -12.11 12.73
CA PRO A 88 -14.48 -11.75 14.10
C PRO A 88 -13.01 -11.33 14.26
#